data_AF-A0A7R9JTF5-F1
#
_entry.id   AF-A0A7R9JTF5-F1
#
_cell.length_a   1.000
_cell.length_b   1.000
_cell.length_c   1.000
_cell.angle_alpha   90.00
_cell.angle_beta   90.00
_cell.angle_gamma   90.00
#
_symmetry.space_group_name_H-M   'P 1'
#
loop_
_entity.id
_entity.type
_entity.pdbx_description
1 polymer ?
#
loop_
_entity_poly.entity_id
_entity_poly.type
_entity_poly.pdbx_seq_one_letter_code
_entity_poly.pdbx_strand_id
1 'polypeptide(L)' 'MDARTFHNGPHKLSELMRESMKRDPIAPVLWEPHLAALDRRVKVILQGVRDCISKDDAVEAVVQNDLS' A
#
# COMPACT_ATOMS: atom_id res chain seq x y z
N MET A 1 -1.81 7.44 -7.76
CA MET A 1 -2.52 6.40 -6.99
C MET A 1 -2.23 6.64 -5.52
N ASP A 2 -3.26 6.84 -4.68
CA ASP A 2 -3.08 7.13 -3.25
C ASP A 2 -2.94 5.82 -2.45
N ALA A 3 -1.86 5.68 -1.67
CA ALA A 3 -1.59 4.52 -0.83
C ALA A 3 -2.67 4.31 0.26
N ARG A 4 -3.38 5.37 0.69
CA ARG A 4 -4.51 5.27 1.63
C ARG A 4 -5.66 4.45 1.06
N THR A 5 -5.88 4.50 -0.24
CA THR A 5 -6.95 3.75 -0.92
C THR A 5 -6.74 2.24 -0.78
N PHE A 6 -5.50 1.75 -0.69
CA PHE A 6 -5.24 0.33 -0.49
C PHE A 6 -5.42 -0.15 0.95
N HIS A 7 -5.52 0.78 1.92
CA HIS A 7 -5.76 0.45 3.33
C HIS A 7 -7.23 0.53 3.71
N ASN A 8 -7.94 1.59 3.26
CA ASN A 8 -9.32 1.88 3.63
C ASN A 8 -10.29 1.99 2.44
N GLY A 9 -9.80 1.77 1.22
CA GLY A 9 -10.63 1.85 0.02
C GLY A 9 -11.38 0.56 -0.29
N PRO A 10 -12.08 0.52 -1.43
CA PRO A 10 -12.98 -0.59 -1.79
C PRO A 10 -12.23 -1.90 -2.10
N HIS A 11 -10.94 -1.81 -2.44
CA HIS A 11 -10.09 -2.96 -2.75
C HIS A 11 -8.77 -2.86 -2.00
N LYS A 12 -8.37 -3.96 -1.35
CA LYS A 12 -7.07 -4.07 -0.71
C LYS A 12 -5.97 -4.31 -1.73
N LEU A 13 -4.73 -4.01 -1.36
CA LEU A 13 -3.57 -4.27 -2.23
C LEU A 13 -3.47 -5.75 -2.62
N SER A 14 -3.69 -6.65 -1.66
CA SER A 14 -3.67 -8.10 -1.90
C SER A 14 -4.65 -8.55 -2.99
N GLU A 15 -5.85 -7.98 -3.05
CA GLU A 15 -6.87 -8.30 -4.05
C GLU A 15 -6.45 -7.85 -5.45
N LEU A 16 -5.94 -6.62 -5.56
CA LEU A 16 -5.49 -6.06 -6.83
C LEU A 16 -4.25 -6.79 -7.36
N MET A 17 -3.33 -7.16 -6.47
CA MET A 17 -2.14 -7.94 -6.82
C MET A 17 -2.53 -9.34 -7.29
N ARG A 18 -3.49 -10.00 -6.63
CA ARG A 18 -4.01 -11.29 -7.07
C ARG A 18 -4.57 -11.21 -8.48
N GLU A 19 -5.41 -10.22 -8.76
CA GLU A 19 -6.01 -10.06 -10.09
C GLU A 19 -4.95 -9.71 -11.14
N SER A 20 -3.99 -8.84 -10.81
CA SER A 20 -2.89 -8.48 -11.70
C SER A 20 -2.06 -9.69 -12.14
N MET A 21 -1.79 -10.63 -11.23
CA MET A 21 -0.97 -11.81 -11.48
C MET A 21 -1.77 -13.03 -12.00
N LYS A 22 -3.10 -12.94 -12.06
CA LYS A 22 -3.97 -14.09 -12.35
C LYS A 22 -3.75 -14.72 -13.73
N ARG A 23 -3.34 -13.92 -14.71
CA ARG A 23 -3.11 -14.37 -16.10
C ARG A 23 -1.68 -14.84 -16.35
N ASP A 24 -0.82 -14.81 -15.34
CA ASP A 24 0.54 -15.31 -15.47
C ASP A 24 0.53 -16.84 -15.67
N PRO A 25 1.28 -17.40 -16.65
CA PRO A 25 1.38 -18.84 -16.86
C PRO A 25 1.81 -19.65 -15.63
N ILE A 26 2.53 -19.04 -14.68
CA ILE A 26 2.96 -19.70 -13.44
C ILE A 26 2.01 -19.44 -12.26
N ALA A 27 0.80 -18.96 -12.52
CA ALA A 27 -0.17 -18.70 -11.46
C ALA A 27 -0.50 -19.97 -10.62
N PRO A 28 -0.60 -19.85 -9.28
CA PRO A 28 -0.45 -18.62 -8.51
C PRO A 28 1.02 -18.20 -8.30
N VAL A 29 1.36 -16.96 -8.67
CA VAL A 29 2.71 -16.39 -8.51
C VAL A 29 3.08 -16.20 -7.03
N LEU A 30 2.14 -15.72 -6.22
CA LEU A 30 2.33 -15.52 -4.78
C LEU A 30 1.38 -16.41 -3.98
N TRP A 31 1.91 -16.97 -2.89
CA TRP A 31 1.09 -17.72 -1.93
C TRP A 31 0.21 -16.80 -1.09
N GLU A 32 -0.91 -17.33 -0.63
CA GLU A 32 -1.90 -16.61 0.16
C GLU A 32 -1.31 -15.89 1.40
N PRO A 33 -0.38 -16.49 2.17
CA PRO A 33 0.23 -15.80 3.30
C PRO A 33 1.04 -14.55 2.91
N HIS A 34 1.62 -14.53 1.70
CA HIS A 34 2.34 -13.37 1.19
C HIS A 34 1.38 -12.25 0.77
N LEU A 35 0.25 -12.58 0.15
CA LEU A 35 -0.80 -11.60 -0.16
C LEU A 35 -1.36 -10.97 1.13
N ALA A 36 -1.65 -11.78 2.14
CA ALA A 36 -2.06 -11.27 3.46
C ALA A 36 -0.96 -10.42 4.13
N ALA A 37 0.32 -10.73 3.90
CA ALA A 37 1.43 -9.94 4.42
C ALA A 37 1.55 -8.56 3.77
N LEU A 38 1.17 -8.42 2.49
CA LEU A 38 1.15 -7.11 1.81
C LEU A 38 0.21 -6.13 2.54
N ASP A 39 -1.01 -6.55 2.85
CA ASP A 39 -1.99 -5.69 3.52
C ASP A 39 -1.52 -5.26 4.93
N ARG A 40 -0.89 -6.16 5.68
CA ARG A 40 -0.29 -5.81 6.98
C ARG A 40 0.86 -4.81 6.83
N ARG A 41 1.71 -4.99 5.82
CA ARG A 41 2.85 -4.10 5.55
C ARG A 41 2.40 -2.71 5.14
N VAL A 42 1.33 -2.59 4.34
CA VAL A 42 0.73 -1.28 4.01
C VAL A 42 0.34 -0.52 5.27
N LYS A 43 -0.28 -1.19 6.26
CA LYS A 43 -0.60 -0.55 7.56
C LYS A 43 0.64 -0.02 8.27
N VAL A 44 1.72 -0.82 8.32
CA VAL A 44 2.98 -0.42 8.95
C VAL A 44 3.63 0.77 8.24
N ILE A 45 3.67 0.75 6.91
CA ILE A 45 4.22 1.85 6.11
C ILE A 45 3.43 3.14 6.37
N LEU A 46 2.10 3.09 6.31
CA LEU A 46 1.25 4.25 6.57
C LEU A 46 1.35 4.75 8.01
N GLN A 47 1.67 3.87 8.98
CA GLN A 47 1.96 4.30 10.35
C GLN A 47 3.30 5.04 10.40
N GLY A 48 4.34 4.52 9.75
CA GLY A 48 5.64 5.20 9.66
C GLY A 48 5.53 6.60 9.04
N VAL A 49 4.73 6.78 7.99
CA VAL A 49 4.48 8.11 7.40
C VAL A 49 3.79 9.05 8.39
N ARG A 50 2.78 8.56 9.14
CA ARG A 50 2.11 9.34 10.18
C ARG A 50 3.08 9.75 11.29
N ASP A 51 3.95 8.83 11.72
CA ASP A 51 4.94 9.11 12.75
C ASP A 51 5.96 10.16 12.29
N CYS A 52 6.31 10.22 11.01
CA CYS A 52 7.13 11.30 10.46
C CYS A 52 6.40 12.64 10.47
N ILE A 53 5.15 12.68 10.00
CA ILE A 53 4.33 13.92 10.00
C ILE A 53 4.17 14.47 11.43
N SER A 54 3.94 13.61 12.41
CA SER A 54 3.80 14.01 13.82
C SER A 54 5.09 14.50 14.48
N LYS A 55 6.27 14.29 13.87
CA LYS A 55 7.55 14.78 14.40
C LYS A 55 7.90 16.17 13.89
N ASP A 56 7.64 16.44 12.62
CA ASP A 56 8.01 17.72 11.97
C ASP A 56 6.86 18.75 11.95
N ASP A 57 5.64 18.38 12.39
CA ASP A 57 4.42 19.19 12.37
C ASP A 57 4.08 19.84 11.01
N ALA A 58 4.72 19.37 9.93
CA ALA A 58 4.59 19.90 8.58
C ALA A 58 4.39 18.76 7.58
N VAL A 59 3.15 18.58 7.11
CA VAL A 59 2.81 17.57 6.09
C VAL A 59 3.63 17.78 4.81
N GLU A 60 3.78 19.02 4.38
CA GLU A 60 4.51 19.40 3.16
C GLU A 60 6.02 19.13 3.24
N ALA A 61 6.59 18.96 4.44
CA ALA A 61 7.98 18.55 4.60
C ALA A 61 8.17 17.05 4.29
N VAL A 62 7.13 16.24 4.50
CA VAL A 62 7.17 14.77 4.40
C VAL A 62 6.52 14.26 3.13
N VAL A 63 5.46 14.91 2.66
CA VAL A 63 4.67 14.51 1.48
C VAL A 63 4.76 15.62 0.44
N GLN A 64 5.45 15.34 -0.67
CA GLN A 64 5.53 16.25 -1.80
C GLN A 64 4.34 16.03 -2.75
N ASN A 65 3.80 17.11 -3.31
CA ASN A 65 2.77 17.04 -4.33
C ASN A 65 3.39 17.17 -5.73
N ASP A 66 3.48 16.06 -6.44
CA ASP A 66 4.10 16.00 -7.78
C ASP A 66 3.18 16.50 -8.92
N LEU A 67 1.97 17.00 -8.62
CA LEU A 67 1.01 17.51 -9.63
C LEU A 67 1.30 18.95 -10.09
N SER A 68 2.58 19.28 -10.28
CA SER A 68 3.01 20.56 -10.89
C SER A 68 3.04 20.49 -12.41
#